data_AF-A0A821G5S7-F1
#
_entry.id   AF-A0A821G5S7-F1
#
_cell.length_a   1.000
_cell.length_b   1.000
_cell.length_c   1.000
_cell.angle_alpha   90.00
_cell.angle_beta   90.00
_cell.angle_gamma   90.00
#
_symmetry.space_group_name_H-M   'P 1'
#
loop_
_entity.id
_entity.type
_entity.pdbx_description
1 polymer ?
#
loop_
_entity_poly.entity_id
_entity_poly.type
_entity_poly.pdbx_seq_one_letter_code
_entity_poly.pdbx_strand_id
1 'polypeptide(L)'
;MCKEQYNRNIRQLENINTFYQSYMPKDCLRWYSKEVFLYNILNKALRIRDIDTLYAFRFLIRDIHQELKENKQFDQQLLDLYRGQALRMDELSQIEASIGQYISMNSFLSTNADRTVALVFAQSIDTIYIVDLELCGEQEIELKDLYDPMKKEIGDETNIKALGNVLKDMGLYDKALQCYEKLLKQSKPNDLAILSCHYGIGQVMQLKGDYGGSLWYFEKILDMKSKFPSKDKMISGLTHNYIGIAYHYGKTHDYTRTLYHYQKALDIHLEVKGPEFVGTTYVHNNLATLHRALEDYDKSLEYYFKCLDLKKTLFGTEQDWRISSTYNSIGAVYSGVSRIFSYDGFHVYSMGP
;
A
#
# COMPACT_ATOMS: atom_id res chain seq x y z
N MET A 1 -19.06 -2.71 4.69
CA MET A 1 -18.69 -1.60 5.57
C MET A 1 -19.43 -0.30 5.28
N CYS A 2 -18.99 0.59 4.36
CA CYS A 2 -19.63 1.92 4.21
C CYS A 2 -21.12 1.88 3.87
N LYS A 3 -21.54 0.95 2.99
CA LYS A 3 -22.96 0.74 2.65
C LYS A 3 -23.79 0.25 3.84
N GLU A 4 -23.21 -0.52 4.75
CA GLU A 4 -23.89 -0.99 5.96
C GLU A 4 -24.03 0.15 6.97
N GLN A 5 -22.99 0.95 7.15
CA GLN A 5 -22.99 2.10 8.06
C GLN A 5 -23.97 3.20 7.63
N TYR A 6 -24.13 3.43 6.33
CA TYR A 6 -25.03 4.44 5.77
C TYR A 6 -26.30 3.86 5.15
N ASN A 7 -26.70 2.64 5.53
CA ASN A 7 -27.85 1.94 4.93
C ASN A 7 -29.19 2.70 5.00
N ARG A 8 -29.34 3.65 5.93
CA ARG A 8 -30.52 4.51 6.11
C ARG A 8 -30.38 5.90 5.48
N ASN A 9 -29.23 6.23 4.88
CA ASN A 9 -28.95 7.54 4.30
C ASN A 9 -28.77 7.44 2.78
N ILE A 10 -29.88 7.66 2.04
CA ILE A 10 -29.95 7.52 0.57
C ILE A 10 -28.89 8.38 -0.13
N ARG A 11 -28.74 9.65 0.28
CA ARG A 11 -27.75 10.59 -0.27
C ARG A 11 -26.32 10.08 -0.09
N GLN A 12 -26.01 9.49 1.07
CA GLN A 12 -24.68 8.91 1.30
C GLN A 12 -24.47 7.60 0.52
N LEU A 13 -25.50 6.78 0.32
CA LEU A 13 -25.41 5.58 -0.53
C LEU A 13 -25.12 5.91 -2.00
N GLU A 14 -25.72 6.98 -2.53
CA GLU A 14 -25.41 7.50 -3.88
C GLU A 14 -23.96 7.99 -3.98
N ASN A 15 -23.50 8.74 -2.97
CA ASN A 15 -22.10 9.17 -2.90
C ASN A 15 -21.12 7.98 -2.83
N ILE A 16 -21.45 6.91 -2.10
CA ILE A 16 -20.65 5.69 -2.02
C ILE A 16 -20.56 5.01 -3.38
N ASN A 17 -21.68 4.87 -4.10
CA ASN A 17 -21.69 4.26 -5.42
C ASN A 17 -20.90 5.08 -6.44
N THR A 18 -21.02 6.42 -6.36
CA THR A 18 -20.28 7.33 -7.26
C THR A 18 -18.78 7.27 -6.98
N PHE A 19 -18.37 7.31 -5.71
CA PHE A 19 -16.98 7.13 -5.31
C PHE A 19 -16.42 5.80 -5.83
N TYR A 20 -17.18 4.71 -5.68
CA TYR A 20 -16.76 3.39 -6.15
C TYR A 20 -16.53 3.34 -7.67
N GLN A 21 -17.32 4.07 -8.45
CA GLN A 21 -17.25 4.05 -9.92
C GLN A 21 -16.21 5.03 -10.49
N SER A 22 -15.96 6.15 -9.81
CA SER A 22 -15.23 7.28 -10.40
C SER A 22 -14.06 7.79 -9.55
N TYR A 23 -13.61 7.04 -8.55
CA TYR A 23 -12.46 7.42 -7.75
C TYR A 23 -11.16 7.37 -8.58
N MET A 24 -10.38 8.45 -8.50
CA MET A 24 -9.04 8.55 -9.07
C MET A 24 -8.08 9.06 -7.99
N PRO A 25 -6.84 8.53 -7.89
CA PRO A 25 -5.88 8.95 -6.87
C PRO A 25 -5.56 10.46 -6.87
N LYS A 26 -5.65 11.11 -8.04
CA LYS A 26 -5.39 12.55 -8.21
C LYS A 26 -6.55 13.47 -7.82
N ASP A 27 -7.72 12.90 -7.50
CA ASP A 27 -8.91 13.63 -7.05
C ASP A 27 -9.25 13.28 -5.60
N CYS A 28 -8.32 12.67 -4.86
CA CYS A 28 -8.60 12.11 -3.55
C CYS A 28 -8.86 13.20 -2.51
N LEU A 29 -8.18 14.36 -2.61
CA LEU A 29 -8.46 15.52 -1.76
C LEU A 29 -9.85 16.08 -1.99
N ARG A 30 -10.30 16.11 -3.25
CA ARG A 30 -11.67 16.53 -3.59
C ARG A 30 -12.71 15.57 -3.01
N TRP A 31 -12.46 14.26 -3.07
CA TRP A 31 -13.35 13.27 -2.46
C TRP A 31 -13.37 13.34 -0.94
N TYR A 32 -12.22 13.62 -0.32
CA TYR A 32 -12.09 13.75 1.12
C TYR A 32 -12.72 15.03 1.69
N SER A 33 -12.67 16.14 0.93
CA SER A 33 -13.17 17.46 1.36
C SER A 33 -14.65 17.71 1.05
N LYS A 34 -15.27 16.89 0.19
CA LYS A 34 -16.72 16.95 -0.05
C LYS A 34 -17.51 16.45 1.17
N GLU A 35 -18.76 16.89 1.28
CA GLU A 35 -19.75 16.43 2.28
C GLU A 35 -20.21 14.97 2.03
N VAL A 36 -19.27 14.03 2.08
CA VAL A 36 -19.48 12.60 1.81
C VAL A 36 -19.04 11.72 2.98
N PHE A 37 -19.40 10.43 2.93
CA PHE A 37 -19.11 9.43 3.95
C PHE A 37 -17.62 9.33 4.35
N LEU A 38 -16.70 9.60 3.42
CA LEU A 38 -15.25 9.44 3.60
C LEU A 38 -14.69 10.31 4.71
N TYR A 39 -15.03 11.60 4.70
CA TYR A 39 -14.58 12.55 5.72
C TYR A 39 -14.98 12.06 7.11
N ASN A 40 -16.24 11.67 7.26
CA ASN A 40 -16.79 11.25 8.55
C ASN A 40 -16.17 9.93 9.03
N ILE A 41 -16.08 8.92 8.15
CA ILE A 41 -15.53 7.62 8.52
C ILE A 41 -14.05 7.72 8.86
N LEU A 42 -13.25 8.38 8.01
CA LEU A 42 -11.81 8.43 8.21
C LEU A 42 -11.44 9.28 9.43
N ASN A 43 -12.06 10.45 9.61
CA ASN A 43 -11.82 11.26 10.80
C ASN A 43 -12.31 10.58 12.07
N LYS A 44 -13.41 9.82 12.02
CA LYS A 44 -13.81 9.00 13.17
C LYS A 44 -12.77 7.93 13.46
N ALA A 45 -12.39 7.14 12.46
CA ALA A 45 -11.44 6.04 12.61
C ALA A 45 -10.07 6.51 13.14
N LEU A 46 -9.61 7.67 12.67
CA LEU A 46 -8.40 8.32 13.19
C LEU A 46 -8.55 8.74 14.65
N ARG A 47 -9.71 9.30 15.05
CA ARG A 47 -9.98 9.76 16.43
C ARG A 47 -10.04 8.62 17.44
N ILE A 48 -10.74 7.54 17.10
CA ILE A 48 -10.98 6.41 18.02
C ILE A 48 -10.00 5.24 17.82
N ARG A 49 -8.99 5.41 16.95
CA ARG A 49 -8.00 4.39 16.61
C ARG A 49 -8.61 3.08 16.09
N ASP A 50 -9.62 3.19 15.24
CA ASP A 50 -10.22 2.04 14.56
C ASP A 50 -9.27 1.52 13.46
N ILE A 51 -8.38 0.60 13.84
CA ILE A 51 -7.33 0.05 12.97
C ILE A 51 -7.93 -0.67 11.76
N ASP A 52 -9.04 -1.38 11.94
CA ASP A 52 -9.68 -2.13 10.86
C ASP A 52 -10.22 -1.18 9.78
N THR A 53 -10.88 -0.09 10.19
CA THR A 53 -11.34 0.94 9.27
C THR A 53 -10.16 1.68 8.62
N LEU A 54 -9.12 2.04 9.37
CA LEU A 54 -7.92 2.68 8.81
C LEU A 54 -7.21 1.79 7.79
N TYR A 55 -7.08 0.49 8.09
CA TYR A 55 -6.49 -0.49 7.19
C TYR A 55 -7.35 -0.65 5.93
N ALA A 56 -8.68 -0.68 6.06
CA ALA A 56 -9.60 -0.72 4.92
C ALA A 56 -9.44 0.50 4.00
N PHE A 57 -9.15 1.68 4.58
CA PHE A 57 -8.95 2.94 3.85
C PHE A 57 -7.48 3.29 3.53
N ARG A 58 -6.52 2.38 3.75
CA ARG A 58 -5.08 2.64 3.56
C ARG A 58 -4.70 3.21 2.19
N PHE A 59 -5.41 2.81 1.13
CA PHE A 59 -5.18 3.33 -0.22
C PHE A 59 -5.51 4.83 -0.31
N LEU A 60 -6.65 5.25 0.26
CA LEU A 60 -7.10 6.64 0.26
C LEU A 60 -6.17 7.52 1.10
N ILE A 61 -5.73 7.01 2.26
CA ILE A 61 -4.76 7.70 3.12
C ILE A 61 -3.45 7.94 2.36
N ARG A 62 -2.94 6.92 1.67
CA ARG A 62 -1.73 7.02 0.83
C ARG A 62 -1.91 8.05 -0.28
N ASP A 63 -3.04 8.00 -0.99
CA ASP A 63 -3.31 8.89 -2.10
C ASP A 63 -3.42 10.36 -1.62
N ILE A 64 -4.10 10.61 -0.48
CA ILE A 64 -4.18 11.93 0.17
C ILE A 64 -2.79 12.46 0.50
N HIS A 65 -1.93 11.62 1.07
CA HIS A 65 -0.56 12.01 1.39
C HIS A 65 0.24 12.40 0.13
N GLN A 66 0.09 11.63 -0.94
CA GLN A 66 0.78 11.87 -2.20
C GLN A 66 0.28 13.17 -2.86
N GLU A 67 -1.03 13.39 -2.93
CA GLU A 67 -1.62 14.59 -3.53
C GLU A 67 -1.27 15.87 -2.71
N LEU A 68 -1.21 15.78 -1.37
CA LEU A 68 -0.73 16.88 -0.52
C LEU A 68 0.74 17.21 -0.75
N LYS A 69 1.58 16.19 -0.92
CA LYS A 69 3.01 16.37 -1.20
C LYS A 69 3.24 17.06 -2.55
N GLU A 70 2.41 16.74 -3.54
CA GLU A 70 2.43 17.36 -4.87
C GLU A 70 1.90 18.81 -4.85
N ASN A 71 0.94 19.12 -3.96
CA ASN A 71 0.36 20.46 -3.79
C ASN A 71 1.15 21.40 -2.86
N LYS A 72 2.28 20.99 -2.28
CA LYS A 72 3.14 21.87 -1.47
C LYS A 72 3.91 22.88 -2.34
N GLN A 73 3.22 23.91 -2.80
CA GLN A 73 3.81 25.20 -3.21
C GLN A 73 2.96 26.34 -2.63
N PHE A 74 3.10 26.67 -1.35
CA PHE A 74 2.61 27.95 -0.83
C PHE A 74 3.51 28.53 0.25
N ASP A 75 3.67 29.85 0.10
CA ASP A 75 4.48 30.76 0.89
C ASP A 75 3.94 30.90 2.32
N GLN A 76 4.83 31.13 3.28
CA GLN A 76 4.51 31.18 4.71
C GLN A 76 3.76 32.48 5.06
N GLN A 77 2.43 32.47 4.96
CA GLN A 77 1.59 33.44 5.68
C GLN A 77 0.75 32.71 6.74
N LEU A 78 0.79 33.24 7.95
CA LEU A 78 -0.08 32.82 9.05
C LEU A 78 -1.53 33.13 8.68
N LEU A 79 -2.38 32.09 8.64
CA LEU A 79 -3.79 32.17 8.30
C LEU A 79 -4.61 31.61 9.47
N ASP A 80 -5.57 32.38 9.96
CA ASP A 80 -6.54 31.89 10.95
C ASP A 80 -7.55 30.98 10.26
N LEU A 81 -7.65 29.75 10.77
CA LEU A 81 -8.45 28.69 10.18
C LEU A 81 -9.43 28.13 11.22
N TYR A 82 -10.70 28.04 10.83
CA TYR A 82 -11.79 27.55 11.67
C TYR A 82 -12.19 26.13 11.30
N ARG A 83 -12.59 25.33 12.30
CA ARG A 83 -13.08 23.96 12.15
C ARG A 83 -14.32 23.76 13.01
N GLY A 84 -15.42 23.30 12.40
CA GLY A 84 -16.61 22.87 13.13
C GLY A 84 -16.74 21.36 13.08
N GLN A 85 -16.90 20.72 14.25
CA GLN A 85 -17.13 19.28 14.35
C GLN A 85 -18.10 18.97 15.49
N ALA A 86 -18.98 17.98 15.24
CA ALA A 86 -19.81 17.36 16.25
C ALA A 86 -19.12 16.10 16.79
N LEU A 87 -19.21 15.90 18.11
CA LEU A 87 -18.70 14.74 18.84
C LEU A 87 -19.84 14.20 19.70
N ARG A 88 -20.04 12.89 19.69
CA ARG A 88 -20.93 12.25 20.66
C ARG A 88 -20.23 12.12 22.01
N MET A 89 -21.01 12.06 23.09
CA MET A 89 -20.45 11.98 24.45
C MET A 89 -19.62 10.69 24.68
N ASP A 90 -19.99 9.58 24.07
CA ASP A 90 -19.20 8.33 24.10
C ASP A 90 -17.87 8.47 23.34
N GLU A 91 -17.87 9.19 22.21
CA GLU A 91 -16.65 9.54 21.47
C GLU A 91 -15.76 10.49 22.28
N LEU A 92 -16.35 11.45 23.00
CA LEU A 92 -15.63 12.35 23.90
C LEU A 92 -14.99 11.58 25.05
N SER A 93 -15.70 10.66 25.71
CA SER A 93 -15.14 9.84 26.79
C SER A 93 -14.03 8.91 26.30
N GLN A 94 -14.11 8.39 25.08
CA GLN A 94 -13.03 7.60 24.47
C GLN A 94 -11.81 8.48 24.14
N ILE A 95 -12.04 9.72 23.71
CA ILE A 95 -10.98 10.70 23.49
C ILE A 95 -10.32 11.07 24.82
N GLU A 96 -11.09 11.33 25.87
CA GLU A 96 -10.59 11.60 27.22
C GLU A 96 -9.74 10.45 27.77
N ALA A 97 -10.18 9.20 27.56
CA ALA A 97 -9.42 8.00 27.89
C ALA A 97 -8.14 7.82 27.04
N SER A 98 -8.04 8.53 25.91
CA SER A 98 -6.89 8.52 25.01
C SER A 98 -5.95 9.72 25.18
N ILE A 99 -6.25 10.67 26.08
CA ILE A 99 -5.38 11.82 26.37
C ILE A 99 -4.01 11.33 26.86
N GLY A 100 -2.94 11.68 26.14
CA GLY A 100 -1.57 11.21 26.40
C GLY A 100 -1.16 9.93 25.65
N GLN A 101 -2.07 9.31 24.89
CA GLN A 101 -1.76 8.31 23.87
C GLN A 101 -1.94 8.98 22.50
N TYR A 102 -0.97 8.82 21.58
CA TYR A 102 -0.87 9.62 20.34
C TYR A 102 -2.21 10.01 19.70
N ILE A 103 -2.41 11.33 19.57
CA ILE A 103 -3.32 11.94 18.61
C ILE A 103 -2.44 12.75 17.67
N SER A 104 -2.32 12.36 16.40
CA SER A 104 -2.21 13.31 15.29
C SER A 104 -2.19 12.59 13.94
N MET A 105 -3.23 12.83 13.14
CA MET A 105 -2.98 13.27 11.78
C MET A 105 -3.78 14.54 11.53
N ASN A 106 -3.05 15.54 11.08
CA ASN A 106 -3.38 16.94 11.04
C ASN A 106 -4.60 17.22 10.15
N SER A 107 -5.71 17.60 10.79
CA SER A 107 -6.70 18.66 10.57
C SER A 107 -6.87 19.44 9.25
N PHE A 108 -6.07 19.23 8.19
CA PHE A 108 -5.91 20.21 7.11
C PHE A 108 -7.07 20.37 6.14
N LEU A 109 -7.95 19.38 6.00
CA LEU A 109 -8.87 19.34 4.85
C LEU A 109 -10.31 19.76 5.16
N SER A 110 -10.54 20.26 6.38
CA SER A 110 -11.82 20.84 6.81
C SER A 110 -11.64 22.19 7.50
N THR A 111 -10.42 22.70 7.54
CA THR A 111 -10.11 24.04 8.01
C THR A 111 -10.47 25.05 6.94
N ASN A 112 -11.38 25.95 7.25
CA ASN A 112 -11.78 27.05 6.37
C ASN A 112 -11.42 28.39 7.03
N ALA A 113 -10.93 29.36 6.26
CA ALA A 113 -10.73 30.72 6.76
C ALA A 113 -12.07 31.38 7.15
N ASP A 114 -13.19 30.91 6.60
CA ASP A 114 -14.53 31.32 6.97
C ASP A 114 -15.12 30.41 8.08
N ARG A 115 -15.26 31.00 9.27
CA ARG A 115 -15.88 30.39 10.46
C ARG A 115 -17.29 29.87 10.20
N THR A 116 -18.07 30.56 9.37
CA THR A 116 -19.46 30.20 9.08
C THR A 116 -19.53 28.90 8.31
N VAL A 117 -18.63 28.71 7.35
CA VAL A 117 -18.53 27.47 6.56
C VAL A 117 -18.07 26.32 7.44
N ALA A 118 -17.13 26.57 8.36
CA ALA A 118 -16.69 25.56 9.32
C ALA A 118 -17.85 25.07 10.21
N LEU A 119 -18.73 25.96 10.67
CA LEU A 119 -19.87 25.63 11.53
C LEU A 119 -20.95 24.77 10.83
N VAL A 120 -21.03 24.78 9.49
CA VAL A 120 -21.93 23.88 8.73
C VAL A 120 -21.59 22.41 8.96
N PHE A 121 -20.31 22.08 9.20
CA PHE A 121 -19.89 20.71 9.48
C PHE A 121 -20.20 20.24 10.92
N ALA A 122 -20.62 21.15 11.80
CA ALA A 122 -21.01 20.85 13.18
C ALA A 122 -22.52 20.59 13.35
N GLN A 123 -23.28 20.49 12.25
CA GLN A 123 -24.75 20.46 12.25
C GLN A 123 -25.36 19.53 13.33
N SER A 124 -26.30 20.11 14.09
CA SER A 124 -27.27 19.51 15.04
C SER A 124 -26.85 19.28 16.50
N ILE A 125 -26.26 20.26 17.19
CA ILE A 125 -26.15 20.24 18.66
C ILE A 125 -26.54 21.61 19.24
N ASP A 126 -27.36 21.62 20.30
CA ASP A 126 -27.85 22.82 21.00
C ASP A 126 -26.75 23.62 21.74
N THR A 127 -25.56 23.03 21.90
CA THR A 127 -24.45 23.61 22.65
C THR A 127 -23.14 23.50 21.86
N ILE A 128 -22.52 24.65 21.58
CA ILE A 128 -21.23 24.75 20.88
C ILE A 128 -20.15 25.04 21.92
N TYR A 129 -19.16 24.15 22.04
CA TYR A 129 -17.95 24.41 22.82
C TYR A 129 -16.84 24.89 21.88
N ILE A 130 -16.26 26.04 22.18
CA ILE A 130 -15.08 26.57 21.47
C ILE A 130 -13.85 26.15 22.29
N VAL A 131 -12.97 25.38 21.67
CA VAL A 131 -11.68 24.97 22.26
C VAL A 131 -10.59 25.56 21.39
N ASP A 132 -9.84 26.51 21.94
CA ASP A 132 -8.64 27.04 21.29
C ASP A 132 -7.55 25.98 21.37
N LEU A 133 -7.22 25.38 20.22
CA LEU A 133 -6.14 24.42 20.10
C LEU A 133 -4.92 25.14 19.54
N GLU A 134 -3.84 25.22 20.33
CA GLU A 134 -2.54 25.62 19.79
C GLU A 134 -2.03 24.53 18.84
N LEU A 135 -1.61 24.94 17.65
CA LEU A 135 -0.93 24.07 16.69
C LEU A 135 0.35 23.54 17.34
N CYS A 136 0.33 22.30 17.84
CA CYS A 136 1.56 21.56 18.04
C CYS A 136 2.21 21.43 16.67
N GLY A 137 3.32 22.15 16.47
CA GLY A 137 4.15 22.03 15.27
C GLY A 137 4.48 20.56 14.98
N GLU A 138 4.82 20.24 13.73
CA GLU A 138 5.22 18.89 13.28
C GLU A 138 6.28 18.29 14.21
N GLN A 139 5.86 17.63 15.30
CA GLN A 139 6.73 16.83 16.14
C GLN A 139 6.84 15.48 15.46
N GLU A 140 8.03 15.19 14.94
CA GLU A 140 8.40 13.86 14.48
C GLU A 140 8.08 12.86 15.59
N ILE A 141 7.08 12.00 15.36
CA ILE A 141 6.83 10.86 16.25
C ILE A 141 8.12 10.04 16.28
N GLU A 142 8.81 10.03 17.42
CA GLU A 142 10.00 9.23 17.66
C GLU A 142 9.64 7.74 17.62
N LEU A 143 10.58 6.87 17.26
CA LEU A 143 10.27 5.43 17.13
C LEU A 143 9.84 4.78 18.47
N LYS A 144 10.28 5.35 19.59
CA LYS A 144 9.99 4.87 20.95
C LYS A 144 8.50 4.96 21.28
N ASP A 145 7.92 6.06 20.82
CA ASP A 145 6.57 6.51 21.02
C ASP A 145 5.54 5.59 20.35
N LEU A 146 5.85 5.12 19.13
CA LEU A 146 5.05 4.13 18.41
C LEU A 146 5.25 2.70 18.94
N TYR A 147 6.43 2.42 19.49
CA TYR A 147 6.88 1.07 19.85
C TYR A 147 6.32 0.58 21.18
N ASP A 148 6.34 1.39 22.24
CA ASP A 148 5.97 0.96 23.60
C ASP A 148 4.50 0.50 23.75
N PRO A 149 3.51 1.13 23.08
CA PRO A 149 2.13 0.65 23.09
C PRO A 149 1.95 -0.66 22.31
N MET A 150 2.55 -0.78 21.11
CA MET A 150 2.46 -2.00 20.31
C MET A 150 3.12 -3.17 21.03
N LYS A 151 4.30 -2.92 21.64
CA LYS A 151 5.03 -3.86 22.51
C LYS A 151 4.13 -4.53 23.54
N LYS A 152 3.20 -3.77 24.13
CA LYS A 152 2.27 -4.22 25.18
C LYS A 152 1.15 -5.14 24.65
N GLU A 153 0.74 -5.02 23.39
CA GLU A 153 -0.36 -5.81 22.80
C GLU A 153 0.09 -7.12 22.11
N ILE A 154 1.24 -7.14 21.43
CA ILE A 154 1.60 -8.27 20.52
C ILE A 154 2.83 -9.09 21.01
N GLY A 155 3.50 -8.70 22.11
CA GLY A 155 4.70 -9.37 22.64
C GLY A 155 6.03 -9.00 21.95
N ASP A 156 7.15 -9.19 22.65
CA ASP A 156 8.46 -8.50 22.44
C ASP A 156 9.05 -8.53 21.01
N GLU A 157 9.31 -9.68 20.40
CA GLU A 157 10.00 -9.77 19.10
C GLU A 157 9.05 -9.62 17.90
N THR A 158 7.79 -10.03 18.05
CA THR A 158 6.79 -9.98 16.98
C THR A 158 6.37 -8.54 16.67
N ASN A 159 6.52 -7.64 17.64
CA ASN A 159 6.09 -6.25 17.58
C ASN A 159 6.91 -5.34 16.68
N ILE A 160 8.24 -5.33 16.82
CA ILE A 160 9.11 -4.45 16.01
C ILE A 160 8.98 -4.79 14.53
N LYS A 161 8.92 -6.09 14.22
CA LYS A 161 8.77 -6.58 12.85
C LYS A 161 7.40 -6.20 12.27
N ALA A 162 6.32 -6.42 13.02
CA ALA A 162 4.98 -6.05 12.57
C ALA A 162 4.89 -4.55 12.30
N LEU A 163 5.46 -3.73 13.19
CA LEU A 163 5.54 -2.29 13.02
C LEU A 163 6.35 -1.89 11.78
N GLY A 164 7.52 -2.49 11.56
CA GLY A 164 8.32 -2.26 10.36
C GLY A 164 7.56 -2.57 9.06
N ASN A 165 6.75 -3.63 9.05
CA ASN A 165 5.91 -3.98 7.90
C ASN A 165 4.81 -2.95 7.65
N VAL A 166 4.11 -2.52 8.71
CA VAL A 166 3.06 -1.49 8.62
C VAL A 166 3.66 -0.17 8.11
N LEU A 167 4.80 0.27 8.65
CA LEU A 167 5.48 1.49 8.23
C LEU A 167 5.93 1.42 6.76
N LYS A 168 6.44 0.26 6.32
CA LYS A 168 6.77 0.00 4.91
C LYS A 168 5.53 0.14 4.02
N ASP A 169 4.42 -0.48 4.41
CA ASP A 169 3.18 -0.44 3.63
C ASP A 169 2.56 0.97 3.59
N MET A 170 2.83 1.80 4.61
CA MET A 170 2.49 3.23 4.66
C MET A 170 3.44 4.13 3.86
N GLY A 171 4.54 3.59 3.30
CA GLY A 171 5.54 4.39 2.57
C GLY A 171 6.56 5.11 3.48
N LEU A 172 6.52 4.89 4.79
CA LEU A 172 7.44 5.47 5.78
C LEU A 172 8.73 4.64 5.85
N TYR A 173 9.46 4.59 4.73
CA TYR A 173 10.58 3.66 4.53
C TYR A 173 11.71 3.83 5.53
N ASP A 174 12.13 5.05 5.85
CA ASP A 174 13.26 5.27 6.76
C ASP A 174 12.91 4.84 8.20
N LYS A 175 11.66 5.02 8.63
CA LYS A 175 11.18 4.50 9.93
C LYS A 175 11.06 2.98 9.92
N ALA A 176 10.65 2.39 8.80
CA ALA A 176 10.62 0.93 8.65
C ALA A 176 12.02 0.32 8.74
N LEU A 177 13.03 0.95 8.11
CA LEU A 177 14.44 0.53 8.20
C LEU A 177 14.95 0.60 9.64
N GLN A 178 14.67 1.68 10.35
CA GLN A 178 15.05 1.81 11.77
C GLN A 178 14.47 0.67 12.64
N CYS A 179 13.22 0.24 12.36
CA CYS A 179 12.64 -0.92 13.04
C CYS A 179 13.44 -2.21 12.77
N TYR A 180 13.72 -2.51 11.49
CA TYR A 180 14.45 -3.72 11.13
C TYR A 180 15.90 -3.72 11.64
N GLU A 181 16.59 -2.59 11.59
CA GLU A 181 17.95 -2.45 12.13
C GLU A 181 18.00 -2.61 13.65
N LYS A 182 17.02 -2.05 14.36
CA LYS A 182 16.91 -2.24 15.80
C LYS A 182 16.68 -3.71 16.16
N LEU A 183 15.79 -4.38 15.43
CA LEU A 183 15.53 -5.81 15.63
C LEU A 183 16.78 -6.65 15.32
N LEU A 184 17.50 -6.36 14.23
CA LEU A 184 18.76 -7.02 13.90
C LEU A 184 19.84 -6.88 14.99
N LYS A 185 19.93 -5.71 15.65
CA LYS A 185 20.87 -5.49 16.76
C LYS A 185 20.51 -6.29 18.01
N GLN A 186 19.22 -6.60 18.19
CA GLN A 186 18.71 -7.35 19.35
C GLN A 186 18.65 -8.87 19.11
N SER A 187 18.58 -9.30 17.85
CA SER A 187 18.54 -10.71 17.47
C SER A 187 19.82 -11.47 17.81
N LYS A 188 19.66 -12.69 18.30
CA LYS A 188 20.76 -13.63 18.54
C LYS A 188 21.25 -14.24 17.22
N PRO A 189 22.51 -14.70 17.14
CA PRO A 189 22.98 -15.48 15.99
C PRO A 189 22.06 -16.68 15.73
N ASN A 190 21.67 -16.88 14.47
CA ASN A 190 20.72 -17.92 14.03
C ASN A 190 19.28 -17.73 14.54
N ASP A 191 18.89 -16.50 14.86
CA ASP A 191 17.49 -16.15 15.05
C ASP A 191 16.78 -15.97 13.69
N LEU A 192 15.60 -16.57 13.55
CA LEU A 192 14.77 -16.46 12.34
C LEU A 192 14.33 -15.01 12.08
N ALA A 193 14.30 -14.16 13.12
CA ALA A 193 14.06 -12.74 12.98
C ALA A 193 15.05 -12.08 12.01
N ILE A 194 16.30 -12.56 11.95
CA ILE A 194 17.35 -12.04 11.04
C ILE A 194 16.92 -12.19 9.58
N LEU A 195 16.42 -13.36 9.18
CA LEU A 195 15.92 -13.60 7.82
C LEU A 195 14.77 -12.65 7.48
N SER A 196 13.85 -12.47 8.44
CA SER A 196 12.67 -11.61 8.27
C SER A 196 13.06 -10.14 8.14
N CYS A 197 14.05 -9.68 8.92
CA CYS A 197 14.56 -8.31 8.84
C CYS A 197 15.27 -8.04 7.52
N HIS A 198 16.19 -8.92 7.09
CA HIS A 198 16.83 -8.77 5.80
C HIS A 198 15.82 -8.77 4.66
N TYR A 199 14.74 -9.56 4.79
CA TYR A 199 13.69 -9.62 3.78
C TYR A 199 12.90 -8.30 3.74
N GLY A 200 12.51 -7.78 4.91
CA GLY A 200 11.83 -6.48 5.03
C GLY A 200 12.68 -5.32 4.51
N ILE A 201 13.97 -5.29 4.85
CA ILE A 201 14.91 -4.28 4.34
C ILE A 201 15.06 -4.42 2.82
N GLY A 202 15.26 -5.63 2.30
CA GLY A 202 15.37 -5.90 0.87
C GLY A 202 14.15 -5.41 0.09
N GLN A 203 12.93 -5.58 0.62
CA GLN A 203 11.70 -5.04 0.05
C GLN A 203 11.68 -3.51 0.07
N VAL A 204 12.04 -2.88 1.20
CA VAL A 204 12.11 -1.41 1.31
C VAL A 204 13.09 -0.84 0.28
N MET A 205 14.25 -1.48 0.07
CA MET A 205 15.22 -1.03 -0.94
C MET A 205 14.63 -1.06 -2.34
N GLN A 206 13.87 -2.10 -2.72
CA GLN A 206 13.17 -2.10 -4.03
C GLN A 206 12.13 -1.00 -4.14
N LEU A 207 11.37 -0.76 -3.07
CA LEU A 207 10.37 0.31 -3.04
C LEU A 207 11.02 1.71 -3.16
N LYS A 208 12.27 1.87 -2.70
CA LYS A 208 13.08 3.08 -2.92
C LYS A 208 13.79 3.11 -4.29
N GLY A 209 13.67 2.06 -5.10
CA GLY A 209 14.36 1.91 -6.39
C GLY A 209 15.82 1.48 -6.30
N ASP A 210 16.33 1.16 -5.11
CA ASP A 210 17.68 0.62 -4.92
C ASP A 210 17.67 -0.90 -5.09
N TYR A 211 17.66 -1.34 -6.35
CA TYR A 211 17.70 -2.76 -6.70
C TYR A 211 19.05 -3.42 -6.39
N GLY A 212 20.15 -2.65 -6.38
CA GLY A 212 21.48 -3.16 -6.05
C GLY A 212 21.61 -3.49 -4.56
N GLY A 213 21.20 -2.55 -3.69
CA GLY A 213 21.14 -2.78 -2.25
C GLY A 213 20.15 -3.89 -1.90
N SER A 214 19.00 -3.92 -2.56
CA SER A 214 18.01 -5.00 -2.40
C SER A 214 18.59 -6.39 -2.68
N LEU A 215 19.33 -6.54 -3.78
CA LEU A 215 19.95 -7.80 -4.19
C LEU A 215 20.88 -8.34 -3.08
N TRP A 216 21.72 -7.48 -2.52
CA TRP A 216 22.64 -7.85 -1.43
C TRP A 216 21.90 -8.45 -0.22
N TYR A 217 20.77 -7.86 0.17
CA TYR A 217 19.97 -8.34 1.30
C TYR A 217 19.31 -9.69 1.01
N PHE A 218 18.82 -9.89 -0.22
CA PHE A 218 18.20 -11.15 -0.62
C PHE A 218 19.21 -12.29 -0.84
N GLU A 219 20.40 -11.99 -1.37
CA GLU A 219 21.49 -12.97 -1.47
C GLU A 219 21.96 -13.42 -0.08
N LYS A 220 22.07 -12.50 0.89
CA LYS A 220 22.36 -12.86 2.28
C LYS A 220 21.35 -13.84 2.87
N ILE A 221 20.06 -13.69 2.56
CA ILE A 221 19.03 -14.65 3.00
C ILE A 221 19.31 -16.05 2.44
N LEU A 222 19.71 -16.13 1.17
CA LEU A 222 20.07 -17.40 0.53
C LEU A 222 21.37 -18.01 1.08
N ASP A 223 22.32 -17.19 1.53
CA ASP A 223 23.55 -17.69 2.17
C ASP A 223 23.29 -18.25 3.58
N MET A 224 22.37 -17.63 4.31
CA MET A 224 21.98 -18.07 5.66
C MET A 224 21.07 -19.29 5.66
N LYS A 225 20.60 -19.72 4.49
CA LYS A 225 19.65 -20.81 4.24
C LYS A 225 20.00 -22.11 4.99
N SER A 226 21.26 -22.53 4.93
CA SER A 226 21.77 -23.75 5.58
C SER A 226 21.63 -23.75 7.11
N LYS A 227 21.50 -22.58 7.72
CA LYS A 227 21.34 -22.40 9.17
C LYS A 227 19.88 -22.52 9.63
N PHE A 228 18.92 -22.56 8.71
CA PHE A 228 17.47 -22.57 9.01
C PHE A 228 16.67 -23.63 8.23
N PRO A 229 17.01 -24.92 8.34
CA PRO A 229 16.50 -25.98 7.44
C PRO A 229 14.99 -26.24 7.49
N SER A 230 14.28 -25.92 8.58
CA SER A 230 12.85 -26.25 8.75
C SER A 230 11.85 -25.25 8.14
N LYS A 231 12.27 -24.02 7.83
CA LYS A 231 11.44 -22.97 7.16
C LYS A 231 11.99 -22.55 5.81
N ASP A 232 12.88 -23.38 5.30
CA ASP A 232 13.88 -23.00 4.33
C ASP A 232 13.31 -22.74 2.93
N LYS A 233 12.65 -23.76 2.38
CA LYS A 233 12.21 -23.74 0.99
C LYS A 233 11.24 -22.60 0.71
N MET A 234 10.29 -22.34 1.60
CA MET A 234 9.29 -21.29 1.38
C MET A 234 9.91 -19.88 1.27
N ILE A 235 10.78 -19.55 2.24
CA ILE A 235 11.49 -18.27 2.24
C ILE A 235 12.38 -18.18 1.00
N SER A 236 13.06 -19.27 0.62
CA SER A 236 13.87 -19.33 -0.61
C SER A 236 13.06 -19.02 -1.86
N GLY A 237 11.81 -19.50 -1.97
CA GLY A 237 10.93 -19.20 -3.11
C GLY A 237 10.57 -17.72 -3.18
N LEU A 238 10.17 -17.13 -2.04
CA LEU A 238 9.87 -15.70 -1.97
C LEU A 238 11.11 -14.86 -2.31
N THR A 239 12.25 -15.19 -1.72
CA THR A 239 13.53 -14.50 -1.96
C THR A 239 13.94 -14.57 -3.44
N HIS A 240 13.79 -15.72 -4.10
CA HIS A 240 14.06 -15.81 -5.54
C HIS A 240 13.13 -14.93 -6.37
N ASN A 241 11.85 -14.83 -6.02
CA ASN A 241 10.94 -13.91 -6.71
C ASN A 241 11.45 -12.45 -6.58
N TYR A 242 11.86 -12.03 -5.39
CA TYR A 242 12.37 -10.66 -5.20
C TYR A 242 13.72 -10.40 -5.88
N ILE A 243 14.62 -11.40 -5.92
CA ILE A 243 15.85 -11.30 -6.72
C ILE A 243 15.52 -11.13 -8.21
N GLY A 244 14.53 -11.87 -8.72
CA GLY A 244 14.05 -11.70 -10.09
C GLY A 244 13.58 -10.28 -10.39
N ILE A 245 12.83 -9.66 -9.46
CA ILE A 245 12.41 -8.25 -9.55
C ILE A 245 13.63 -7.32 -9.59
N ALA A 246 14.62 -7.56 -8.74
CA ALA A 246 15.84 -6.74 -8.71
C ALA A 246 16.63 -6.81 -10.02
N TYR A 247 16.72 -7.98 -10.66
CA TYR A 247 17.34 -8.09 -11.98
C TYR A 247 16.51 -7.49 -13.11
N HIS A 248 15.17 -7.58 -13.01
CA HIS A 248 14.27 -7.06 -14.04
C HIS A 248 14.33 -5.54 -14.13
N TYR A 249 14.24 -4.85 -12.98
CA TYR A 249 14.18 -3.39 -12.91
C TYR A 249 15.52 -2.74 -12.54
N GLY A 250 16.54 -3.55 -12.24
CA GLY A 250 17.89 -3.06 -12.00
C GLY A 250 18.51 -2.45 -13.25
N LYS A 251 19.60 -1.69 -13.08
CA LYS A 251 20.25 -0.93 -14.17
C LYS A 251 20.59 -1.78 -15.40
N THR A 252 20.90 -3.06 -15.21
CA THR A 252 21.32 -3.96 -16.29
C THR A 252 20.17 -4.66 -17.00
N HIS A 253 18.93 -4.61 -16.49
CA HIS A 253 17.76 -5.32 -17.03
C HIS A 253 18.09 -6.77 -17.44
N ASP A 254 18.70 -7.54 -16.53
CA ASP A 254 19.24 -8.85 -16.85
C ASP A 254 18.11 -9.89 -16.91
N TYR A 255 17.43 -9.93 -18.06
CA TYR A 255 16.27 -10.78 -18.28
C TYR A 255 16.58 -12.28 -18.18
N THR A 256 17.82 -12.69 -18.46
CA THR A 256 18.28 -14.08 -18.30
C THR A 256 18.27 -14.48 -16.83
N ARG A 257 18.88 -13.67 -15.95
CA ARG A 257 18.85 -13.91 -14.50
C ARG A 257 17.44 -13.73 -13.93
N THR A 258 16.66 -12.77 -14.43
CA THR A 258 15.26 -12.61 -14.05
C THR A 258 14.45 -13.89 -14.32
N LEU A 259 14.55 -14.45 -15.53
CA LEU A 259 13.83 -15.68 -15.89
C LEU A 259 14.23 -16.85 -14.98
N TYR A 260 15.53 -17.05 -14.79
CA TYR A 260 16.05 -18.09 -13.89
C TYR A 260 15.46 -17.99 -12.49
N HIS A 261 15.45 -16.78 -11.91
CA HIS A 261 14.99 -16.58 -10.55
C HIS A 261 13.46 -16.69 -10.42
N TYR A 262 12.69 -16.20 -11.38
CA TYR A 262 11.23 -16.39 -11.38
C TYR A 262 10.84 -17.86 -11.56
N GLN A 263 11.50 -18.60 -12.46
CA GLN A 263 11.22 -20.03 -12.62
C GLN A 263 11.55 -20.81 -11.34
N LYS A 264 12.69 -20.54 -10.73
CA LYS A 264 13.08 -21.17 -9.46
C LYS A 264 12.12 -20.85 -8.32
N ALA A 265 11.59 -19.62 -8.26
CA ALA A 265 10.55 -19.25 -7.30
C ALA A 265 9.25 -20.03 -7.53
N LEU A 266 8.84 -20.17 -8.79
CA LEU A 266 7.66 -20.94 -9.19
C LEU A 266 7.78 -22.41 -8.78
N ASP A 267 8.88 -23.06 -9.14
CA ASP A 267 9.12 -24.48 -8.84
C ASP A 267 9.06 -24.75 -7.33
N ILE A 268 9.67 -23.88 -6.53
CA ILE A 268 9.65 -23.97 -5.07
C ILE A 268 8.24 -23.76 -4.50
N HIS A 269 7.49 -22.77 -5.01
CA HIS A 269 6.12 -22.52 -4.54
C HIS A 269 5.19 -23.69 -4.84
N LEU A 270 5.31 -24.29 -6.02
CA LEU A 270 4.58 -25.49 -6.41
C LEU A 270 4.94 -26.68 -5.53
N GLU A 271 6.23 -26.90 -5.26
CA GLU A 271 6.70 -27.99 -4.40
C GLU A 271 6.19 -27.87 -2.95
N VAL A 272 6.24 -26.65 -2.37
CA VAL A 272 6.01 -26.45 -0.93
C VAL A 272 4.53 -26.24 -0.57
N LYS A 273 3.77 -25.55 -1.42
CA LYS A 273 2.38 -25.13 -1.13
C LYS A 273 1.37 -25.61 -2.18
N GLY A 274 1.83 -26.23 -3.26
CA GLY A 274 0.97 -26.62 -4.37
C GLY A 274 0.59 -25.46 -5.30
N PRO A 275 -0.21 -25.74 -6.34
CA PRO A 275 -0.59 -24.75 -7.34
C PRO A 275 -1.46 -23.61 -6.80
N GLU A 276 -2.25 -23.88 -5.75
CA GLU A 276 -3.21 -22.95 -5.15
C GLU A 276 -2.60 -21.99 -4.12
N PHE A 277 -1.32 -21.67 -4.26
CA PHE A 277 -0.67 -20.71 -3.38
C PHE A 277 -0.77 -19.28 -3.94
N VAL A 278 -1.20 -18.32 -3.11
CA VAL A 278 -1.28 -16.90 -3.49
C VAL A 278 0.06 -16.39 -4.06
N GLY A 279 1.20 -16.83 -3.54
CA GLY A 279 2.51 -16.41 -4.07
C GLY A 279 2.77 -16.83 -5.52
N THR A 280 2.19 -17.96 -5.95
CA THR A 280 2.25 -18.44 -7.34
C THR A 280 1.59 -17.44 -8.30
N THR A 281 0.55 -16.72 -7.86
CA THR A 281 -0.08 -15.64 -8.67
C THR A 281 0.90 -14.51 -8.96
N TYR A 282 1.71 -14.11 -7.97
CA TYR A 282 2.70 -13.04 -8.15
C TYR A 282 3.81 -13.47 -9.12
N VAL A 283 4.28 -14.73 -9.02
CA VAL A 283 5.32 -15.24 -9.92
C VAL A 283 4.81 -15.33 -11.36
N HIS A 284 3.59 -15.81 -11.59
CA HIS A 284 2.99 -15.80 -12.93
C HIS A 284 2.84 -14.39 -13.50
N ASN A 285 2.38 -13.43 -12.70
CA ASN A 285 2.31 -12.03 -13.13
C ASN A 285 3.69 -11.46 -13.52
N ASN A 286 4.73 -11.82 -12.77
CA ASN A 286 6.09 -11.36 -13.00
C ASN A 286 6.71 -11.99 -14.25
N LEU A 287 6.48 -13.29 -14.49
CA LEU A 287 6.84 -13.97 -15.74
C LEU A 287 6.12 -13.36 -16.94
N ALA A 288 4.82 -13.06 -16.81
CA ALA A 288 4.07 -12.39 -17.85
C ALA A 288 4.65 -11.00 -18.19
N THR A 289 5.02 -10.23 -17.16
CA THR A 289 5.65 -8.92 -17.33
C THR A 289 7.03 -9.02 -17.98
N LEU A 290 7.82 -10.04 -17.62
CA LEU A 290 9.10 -10.35 -18.27
C LEU A 290 8.93 -10.65 -19.76
N HIS A 291 8.01 -11.56 -20.11
CA HIS A 291 7.76 -11.90 -21.51
C HIS A 291 7.23 -10.71 -22.32
N ARG A 292 6.43 -9.83 -21.70
CA ARG A 292 6.02 -8.56 -22.32
C ARG A 292 7.22 -7.65 -22.61
N ALA A 293 8.19 -7.58 -21.70
CA ALA A 293 9.40 -6.78 -21.88
C ALA A 293 10.35 -7.38 -22.94
N LEU A 294 10.28 -8.70 -23.15
CA LEU A 294 10.96 -9.42 -24.23
C LEU A 294 10.17 -9.42 -25.55
N GLU A 295 9.02 -8.73 -25.60
CA GLU A 295 8.10 -8.69 -26.76
C GLU A 295 7.52 -10.06 -27.16
N ASP A 296 7.64 -11.06 -26.28
CA ASP A 296 7.00 -12.37 -26.41
C ASP A 296 5.56 -12.28 -25.86
N TYR A 297 4.68 -11.62 -26.62
CA TYR A 297 3.32 -11.32 -26.18
C TYR A 297 2.46 -12.57 -25.98
N ASP A 298 2.70 -13.63 -26.74
CA ASP A 298 1.97 -14.90 -26.62
C ASP A 298 2.24 -15.56 -25.27
N LYS A 299 3.53 -15.70 -24.90
CA LYS A 299 3.88 -16.20 -23.55
C LYS A 299 3.47 -15.24 -22.45
N SER A 300 3.52 -13.93 -22.71
CA SER A 300 3.04 -12.93 -21.74
C SER A 300 1.56 -13.15 -21.41
N LEU A 301 0.70 -13.31 -22.43
CA LEU A 301 -0.71 -13.61 -22.27
C LEU A 301 -0.93 -14.95 -21.57
N GLU A 302 -0.21 -16.00 -21.97
CA GLU A 302 -0.29 -17.31 -21.34
C GLU A 302 -0.10 -17.22 -19.81
N TYR A 303 0.94 -16.51 -19.36
CA TYR A 303 1.20 -16.34 -17.93
C TYR A 303 0.20 -15.41 -17.24
N TYR A 304 -0.29 -14.36 -17.90
CA TYR A 304 -1.35 -13.52 -17.34
C TYR A 304 -2.66 -14.29 -17.16
N PHE A 305 -3.03 -15.17 -18.10
CA PHE A 305 -4.21 -16.02 -17.96
C PHE A 305 -4.03 -17.06 -16.85
N LYS A 306 -2.85 -17.69 -16.73
CA LYS A 306 -2.54 -18.56 -15.57
C LYS A 306 -2.67 -17.82 -14.23
N CYS A 307 -2.19 -16.58 -14.16
CA CYS A 307 -2.35 -15.72 -12.98
C CYS A 307 -3.83 -15.40 -12.71
N LEU A 308 -4.60 -15.07 -13.76
CA LEU A 308 -6.01 -14.73 -13.67
C LEU A 308 -6.84 -15.90 -13.15
N ASP A 309 -6.67 -17.08 -13.75
CA ASP A 309 -7.41 -18.30 -13.38
C ASP A 309 -7.14 -18.67 -11.93
N LEU A 310 -5.86 -18.62 -11.52
CA LEU A 310 -5.49 -18.90 -10.14
C LEU A 310 -6.09 -17.87 -9.16
N LYS A 311 -6.07 -16.57 -9.50
CA LYS A 311 -6.72 -15.54 -8.67
C LYS A 311 -8.23 -15.72 -8.58
N LYS A 312 -8.90 -16.17 -9.65
CA LYS A 312 -10.34 -16.51 -9.64
C LYS A 312 -10.60 -17.67 -8.69
N THR A 313 -9.79 -18.73 -8.74
CA THR A 313 -9.91 -19.87 -7.81
C THR A 313 -9.71 -19.44 -6.35
N LEU A 314 -8.72 -18.59 -6.07
CA LEU A 314 -8.37 -18.21 -4.69
C LEU A 314 -9.28 -17.15 -4.06
N PHE A 315 -9.79 -16.23 -4.86
CA PHE A 315 -10.55 -15.06 -4.37
C PHE A 315 -12.02 -15.06 -4.81
N GLY A 316 -12.43 -16.05 -5.59
CA GLY A 316 -13.81 -16.30 -5.97
C GLY A 316 -14.32 -15.36 -7.07
N THR A 317 -14.77 -14.16 -6.69
CA THR A 317 -15.59 -13.32 -7.57
C THR A 317 -14.77 -12.48 -8.53
N GLU A 318 -15.22 -12.31 -9.78
CA GLU A 318 -14.58 -11.44 -10.79
C GLU A 318 -14.47 -9.97 -10.39
N GLN A 319 -15.19 -9.55 -9.34
CA GLN A 319 -15.22 -8.18 -8.81
C GLN A 319 -14.12 -7.89 -7.76
N ASP A 320 -13.24 -8.85 -7.49
CA ASP A 320 -12.11 -8.63 -6.59
C ASP A 320 -11.07 -7.72 -7.25
N TRP A 321 -10.68 -6.64 -6.57
CA TRP A 321 -9.69 -5.68 -7.07
C TRP A 321 -8.34 -6.34 -7.44
N ARG A 322 -8.00 -7.48 -6.80
CA ARG A 322 -6.79 -8.26 -7.10
C ARG A 322 -6.85 -8.90 -8.48
N ILE A 323 -8.04 -9.15 -9.03
CA ILE A 323 -8.28 -9.69 -10.37
C ILE A 323 -8.25 -8.57 -11.41
N SER A 324 -8.81 -7.38 -11.08
CA SER A 324 -8.84 -6.22 -11.98
C SER A 324 -7.46 -5.79 -12.47
N SER A 325 -6.43 -5.86 -11.61
CA SER A 325 -5.05 -5.54 -12.02
C SER A 325 -4.52 -6.46 -13.12
N THR A 326 -4.89 -7.74 -13.11
CA THR A 326 -4.48 -8.69 -14.15
C THR A 326 -5.21 -8.43 -15.47
N TYR A 327 -6.50 -8.08 -15.43
CA TYR A 327 -7.22 -7.67 -16.64
C TYR A 327 -6.62 -6.42 -17.30
N ASN A 328 -6.23 -5.42 -16.50
CA ASN A 328 -5.54 -4.24 -17.03
C ASN A 328 -4.22 -4.60 -17.70
N SER A 329 -3.44 -5.52 -17.12
CA SER A 329 -2.20 -6.00 -17.72
C SER A 329 -2.42 -6.76 -19.03
N ILE A 330 -3.45 -7.60 -19.12
CA ILE A 330 -3.85 -8.30 -20.36
C ILE A 330 -4.25 -7.28 -21.43
N GLY A 331 -5.07 -6.28 -21.08
CA GLY A 331 -5.47 -5.21 -21.98
C GLY A 331 -4.26 -4.40 -22.50
N ALA A 332 -3.26 -4.16 -21.65
CA ALA A 332 -2.01 -3.50 -22.04
C ALA A 332 -1.20 -4.34 -23.05
N VAL A 333 -1.20 -5.67 -22.93
CA VAL A 333 -0.57 -6.54 -23.93
C VAL A 333 -1.29 -6.44 -25.27
N TYR A 334 -2.62 -6.58 -25.30
CA TYR A 334 -3.39 -6.45 -26.55
C TYR A 334 -3.25 -5.07 -27.20
N SER A 335 -3.20 -3.99 -26.41
CA SER A 335 -2.95 -2.64 -26.90
C SER A 335 -1.55 -2.51 -27.53
N GLY A 336 -0.53 -3.12 -26.91
CA GLY A 336 0.84 -3.17 -27.45
C GLY A 336 0.92 -3.93 -28.78
N VAL A 337 0.29 -5.10 -28.83
CA VAL A 337 0.21 -5.94 -30.04
C VAL A 337 -0.52 -5.21 -31.18
N SER A 338 -1.66 -4.56 -30.89
CA SER A 338 -2.40 -3.78 -31.87
C SER A 338 -1.59 -2.59 -32.41
N ARG A 339 -0.73 -1.97 -31.59
CA ARG A 339 0.16 -0.91 -32.05
C ARG A 339 1.21 -1.44 -33.03
N ILE A 340 1.81 -2.60 -32.77
CA ILE A 340 2.80 -3.21 -33.67
C ILE A 340 2.17 -3.52 -35.03
N PHE A 341 1.01 -4.18 -35.06
CA PHE A 341 0.31 -4.43 -36.31
C PHE A 341 -0.14 -3.16 -37.05
N SER A 342 -0.42 -2.06 -36.32
CA SER A 342 -0.70 -0.76 -36.94
C SER A 342 0.55 -0.08 -37.51
N TYR A 343 1.73 -0.35 -36.95
CA TYR A 343 3.01 0.15 -37.47
C TYR A 343 3.50 -0.68 -38.68
N ASP A 344 3.33 -2.01 -38.65
CA ASP A 344 3.71 -2.90 -39.76
C ASP A 344 2.71 -2.87 -40.94
N GLY A 345 1.50 -2.35 -40.73
CA GLY A 345 0.44 -2.23 -41.74
C GLY A 345 0.55 -1.01 -42.68
N PHE A 346 1.52 -0.10 -42.49
CA PHE A 346 1.66 1.15 -43.27
C PHE A 346 2.89 1.20 -44.20
N HIS A 347 3.45 0.05 -44.57
CA HIS A 347 4.37 -0.08 -45.70
C HIS A 347 3.71 -0.77 -46.91
N VAL A 348 2.56 -0.27 -47.35
CA VAL A 348 2.09 -0.55 -48.71
C VAL A 348 2.71 0.48 -49.64
N TYR A 349 3.66 0.00 -50.44
CA TYR A 349 4.32 0.68 -51.54
C TYR A 349 3.38 1.65 -52.27
N SER A 350 3.72 2.94 -52.26
CA SER A 350 3.31 3.84 -53.33
C SER A 350 4.10 3.46 -54.59
N MET A 351 3.61 2.47 -55.33
CA MET A 351 3.83 2.41 -56.78
C MET A 351 2.51 2.80 -57.45
N GLY A 352 2.62 3.74 -58.39
CA GLY A 352 1.53 4.52 -59.01
C GLY A 352 0.48 3.71 -59.78
N PRO A 353 -0.41 4.41 -60.51
CA PRO A 353 0.00 5.24 -61.65
C PRO A 353 0.08 6.74 -61.39
#